data_AF-A0A4Q3RRT0-F1
#
_entry.id   AF-A0A4Q3RRT0-F1
#
_cell.length_a   1.000
_cell.length_b   1.000
_cell.length_c   1.000
_cell.angle_alpha   90.00
_cell.angle_beta   90.00
_cell.angle_gamma   90.00
#
_symmetry.space_group_name_H-M   'P 1'
#
loop_
_entity.id
_entity.type
_entity.pdbx_description
1 polymer ?
#
loop_
_entity_poly.entity_id
_entity_poly.type
_entity_poly.pdbx_seq_one_letter_code
_entity_poly.pdbx_strand_id
1 'polypeptide(L)'
;VKVTPDLFEARVYLSFFKVADPVDTLKMIEEKAWEIKKELTTRVRHQLRSMPQLSFYIDDTLEYVDKMEQLFKDIKKDKPNTTSSAPDTE
;
A
#
# COMPACT_ATOMS: atom_id res chain seq x y z
N VAL A 1 -4.83 1.22 -7.88
CA VAL A 1 -6.27 1.19 -7.49
C VAL A 1 -6.74 -0.25 -7.53
N LYS A 2 -7.31 -0.76 -6.43
CA LYS A 2 -7.92 -2.09 -6.38
C LYS A 2 -9.43 -1.92 -6.26
N VAL A 3 -10.19 -2.60 -7.12
CA VAL A 3 -11.65 -2.57 -7.11
C VAL A 3 -12.14 -3.99 -6.87
N THR A 4 -13.14 -4.16 -6.00
CA THR A 4 -13.78 -5.45 -5.80
C THR A 4 -14.54 -5.87 -7.06
N PRO A 5 -14.67 -7.18 -7.33
CA PRO A 5 -15.33 -7.68 -8.55
C PRO A 5 -16.83 -7.33 -8.63
N ASP A 6 -17.44 -6.95 -7.51
CA ASP A 6 -18.81 -6.41 -7.43
C ASP A 6 -18.88 -4.88 -7.70
N LEU A 7 -17.74 -4.24 -7.94
CA LEU A 7 -17.59 -2.79 -8.11
C LEU A 7 -18.22 -1.97 -6.97
N PHE A 8 -18.36 -2.56 -5.78
CA PHE A 8 -18.94 -1.89 -4.62
C PHE A 8 -17.90 -1.07 -3.87
N GLU A 9 -16.66 -1.56 -3.77
CA GLU A 9 -15.56 -0.91 -3.06
C GLU A 9 -14.38 -0.65 -4.00
N ALA A 10 -13.89 0.59 -4.01
CA ALA A 10 -12.70 1.00 -4.75
C ALA A 10 -11.66 1.56 -3.77
N ARG A 11 -10.55 0.83 -3.63
CA ARG A 11 -9.40 1.19 -2.81
C ARG A 11 -8.39 1.97 -3.64
N VAL A 12 -8.24 3.24 -3.28
CA VAL A 12 -7.34 4.20 -3.92
C VAL A 12 -6.12 4.37 -3.02
N TYR A 13 -4.99 3.80 -3.47
CA TYR A 13 -3.70 3.94 -2.80
C TYR A 13 -3.03 5.22 -3.32
N LEU A 14 -2.68 6.11 -2.40
CA LEU A 14 -2.07 7.41 -2.67
C LEU A 14 -0.62 7.37 -2.20
N SER A 15 0.31 7.40 -3.14
CA SER A 15 1.74 7.51 -2.84
C SER A 15 2.11 9.00 -2.76
N PHE A 16 2.48 9.45 -1.57
CA PHE A 16 2.88 10.84 -1.34
C PHE A 16 4.39 11.01 -1.55
N PHE A 17 4.79 11.61 -2.67
CA PHE A 17 6.20 11.95 -2.92
C PHE A 17 6.55 13.29 -2.27
N LYS A 18 7.55 13.31 -1.37
CA LYS A 18 8.08 14.50 -0.68
C LYS A 18 7.07 15.22 0.24
N VAL A 19 6.25 14.46 0.94
CA VAL A 19 5.34 15.00 1.96
C VAL A 19 5.94 14.74 3.34
N ALA A 20 6.03 15.79 4.17
CA ALA A 20 6.56 15.68 5.53
C ALA A 20 5.59 14.92 6.46
N ASP A 21 4.28 15.14 6.28
CA ASP A 21 3.22 14.50 7.06
C ASP A 21 2.14 13.86 6.14
N PRO A 22 2.25 12.55 5.85
CA PRO A 22 1.28 11.84 5.01
C PRO A 22 -0.09 11.73 5.68
N VAL A 23 -0.16 11.74 7.01
CA VAL A 23 -1.42 11.61 7.77
C VAL A 23 -2.29 12.87 7.63
N ASP A 24 -1.70 14.06 7.78
CA ASP A 24 -2.46 15.31 7.60
C ASP A 24 -2.85 15.55 6.15
N THR A 25 -2.00 15.11 5.21
CA THR A 25 -2.33 15.18 3.78
C THR A 25 -3.48 14.23 3.44
N LEU A 26 -3.52 13.04 4.05
CA LEU A 26 -4.64 12.11 3.89
C LEU A 26 -5.94 12.75 4.43
N LYS A 27 -5.92 13.37 5.61
CA LYS A 27 -7.10 14.08 6.16
C LYS A 27 -7.58 15.19 5.22
N MET A 28 -6.67 15.99 4.68
CA MET A 28 -7.00 17.06 3.74
C MET A 28 -7.64 16.50 2.45
N ILE A 29 -7.22 15.30 2.02
CA ILE A 29 -7.83 14.60 0.89
C ILE A 29 -9.19 14.01 1.25
N GLU A 30 -9.37 13.50 2.47
CA GLU A 30 -10.68 13.06 2.97
C GLU A 30 -11.69 14.21 3.03
N GLU A 31 -11.27 15.41 3.47
CA GLU A 31 -12.12 16.60 3.44
C GLU A 31 -12.54 16.98 2.02
N LYS A 32 -11.63 16.84 1.05
CA LYS A 32 -11.91 17.07 -0.38
C LYS A 32 -12.46 15.85 -1.11
N ALA A 33 -12.65 14.72 -0.42
CA ALA A 33 -13.09 13.48 -1.05
C ALA A 33 -14.46 13.62 -1.70
N TRP A 34 -15.32 14.48 -1.14
CA TRP A 34 -16.62 14.80 -1.73
C TRP A 34 -16.51 15.45 -3.12
N GLU A 35 -15.61 16.43 -3.27
CA GLU A 35 -15.37 17.09 -4.56
C GLU A 35 -14.79 16.12 -5.57
N ILE A 36 -13.78 15.34 -5.15
CA ILE A 36 -13.15 14.31 -5.95
C ILE A 36 -14.18 13.28 -6.41
N LYS A 37 -15.06 12.82 -5.51
CA LYS A 37 -16.14 11.89 -5.80
C LYS A 37 -17.10 12.47 -6.82
N LYS A 38 -17.54 13.73 -6.65
CA LYS A 38 -18.48 14.40 -7.56
C LYS A 38 -17.90 14.51 -8.97
N GLU A 39 -16.63 14.88 -9.08
CA GLU A 39 -15.96 15.02 -10.37
C GLU A 39 -15.74 13.67 -11.04
N LEU A 40 -15.30 12.66 -10.27
CA LEU A 40 -15.22 11.27 -10.73
C LEU A 40 -16.59 10.78 -11.22
N THR A 41 -17.65 10.88 -10.41
CA THR A 41 -19.00 10.47 -10.83
C THR A 41 -19.39 11.12 -12.14
N THR A 42 -19.12 12.41 -12.31
CA THR A 42 -19.47 13.12 -13.56
C THR A 42 -18.77 12.52 -14.78
N ARG A 43 -17.50 12.10 -14.63
CA ARG A 43 -16.69 11.49 -15.70
C ARG A 43 -17.04 10.02 -15.94
N VAL A 44 -17.24 9.22 -14.89
CA VAL A 44 -17.48 7.77 -14.98
C VAL A 44 -18.96 7.37 -14.94
N ARG A 45 -19.92 8.31 -14.84
CA ARG A 45 -21.38 8.01 -14.86
C ARG A 45 -21.83 7.21 -16.10
N HIS A 46 -21.11 7.34 -17.20
CA HIS A 46 -21.40 6.61 -18.44
C HIS A 46 -20.75 5.23 -18.49
N GLN A 47 -19.72 4.99 -17.67
CA GLN A 47 -18.95 3.75 -17.65
C GLN A 47 -19.37 2.83 -16.49
N LEU A 48 -19.93 3.39 -15.41
CA LEU A 48 -20.30 2.67 -14.20
C LEU A 48 -21.81 2.79 -13.95
N ARG A 49 -22.47 1.64 -13.78
CA ARG A 49 -23.90 1.57 -13.40
C ARG A 49 -24.14 1.99 -11.95
N SER A 50 -23.17 1.76 -11.07
CA SER A 50 -23.22 2.14 -9.67
C SER A 50 -21.89 2.75 -9.26
N MET A 51 -21.92 3.76 -8.40
CA MET A 51 -20.70 4.42 -7.93
C MET A 51 -20.10 3.60 -6.78
N PRO A 52 -18.85 3.12 -6.89
CA PRO A 52 -18.18 2.46 -5.78
C PRO A 52 -17.96 3.42 -4.62
N GLN A 53 -17.90 2.88 -3.40
CA GLN A 53 -17.34 3.61 -2.26
C GLN A 53 -15.84 3.77 -2.45
N LEU A 54 -15.36 5.00 -2.36
CA LEU A 54 -13.94 5.34 -2.48
C LEU A 54 -13.32 5.32 -1.09
N SER A 55 -12.40 4.39 -0.88
CA SER A 55 -11.57 4.31 0.33
C SER A 55 -10.15 4.72 -0.03
N PHE A 56 -9.62 5.74 0.65
CA PHE A 56 -8.28 6.25 0.43
C PHE A 56 -7.30 5.64 1.43
N TYR A 57 -6.15 5.22 0.94
CA TYR A 57 -5.08 4.65 1.76
C TYR A 57 -3.75 5.30 1.39
N ILE A 58 -2.88 5.52 2.37
CA ILE A 58 -1.48 5.84 2.09
C ILE A 58 -0.83 4.59 1.50
N ASP A 59 -0.11 4.76 0.40
CA ASP A 59 0.72 3.70 -0.17
C ASP A 59 2.08 3.67 0.54
N ASP A 60 2.14 2.89 1.62
CA ASP A 60 3.32 2.67 2.46
C ASP A 60 4.11 1.41 2.04
N THR A 61 3.83 0.85 0.86
CA THR A 61 4.50 -0.37 0.37
C THR A 61 6.02 -0.27 0.35
N LEU A 62 6.58 0.91 0.07
CA LEU A 62 8.04 1.12 0.09
C LEU A 62 8.60 1.04 1.52
N GLU A 63 7.93 1.68 2.47
CA GLU A 63 8.34 1.73 3.88
C GLU A 63 8.15 0.38 4.58
N TYR A 64 7.14 -0.37 4.15
CA TYR A 64 6.95 -1.77 4.55
C TYR A 64 8.06 -2.68 4.02
N VAL A 65 8.49 -2.50 2.77
CA VAL A 65 9.62 -3.25 2.19
C VAL A 65 10.92 -2.93 2.93
N ASP A 66 11.17 -1.66 3.27
CA ASP A 66 12.35 -1.26 4.06
C ASP A 66 12.36 -1.87 5.46
N LYS A 67 11.20 -1.89 6.15
CA LYS A 67 11.06 -2.58 7.45
C LYS A 67 11.31 -4.08 7.32
N MET A 68 10.77 -4.71 6.27
CA MET A 68 10.99 -6.12 6.01
C MET A 68 12.48 -6.42 5.76
N GLU A 69 13.16 -5.63 4.93
CA GLU A 69 14.60 -5.75 4.68
C GLU A 69 15.43 -5.60 5.97
N GLN A 70 15.07 -4.65 6.85
CA GLN A 70 15.71 -4.52 8.17
C GLN A 70 15.50 -5.76 9.03
N LEU A 71 14.27 -6.25 9.18
CA LEU A 71 13.98 -7.49 9.92
C LEU A 71 14.74 -8.70 9.34
N PHE A 72 14.80 -8.85 8.02
CA PHE A 72 15.54 -9.94 7.38
C PHE A 72 17.05 -9.83 7.60
N LYS A 73 17.61 -8.62 7.65
CA LYS A 73 19.02 -8.39 7.98
C LYS A 73 19.33 -8.73 9.44
N ASP A 74 18.45 -8.38 10.37
CA ASP A 74 18.60 -8.68 11.79
C ASP A 74 18.54 -10.20 12.04
N ILE A 75 17.57 -10.89 11.43
CA ILE A 75 17.46 -12.36 11.50
C ILE A 75 18.69 -13.05 10.87
N LYS A 76 19.26 -12.49 9.79
CA LYS A 76 20.50 -13.03 9.18
C LYS A 76 21.74 -12.78 10.02
N LYS A 77 21.79 -11.69 10.80
CA LYS A 77 22.88 -11.40 11.73
C LYS A 77 22.89 -12.35 12.93
N ASP A 78 21.72 -12.80 13.38
CA ASP A 78 21.56 -13.73 14.50
C ASP A 78 21.81 -15.22 14.17
N LYS A 79 22.22 -15.54 12.93
CA LYS A 79 22.77 -16.86 12.60
C LYS A 79 24.30 -16.82 12.63
N PRO A 80 24.97 -17.10 13.78
CA PRO A 80 26.36 -17.50 13.72
C PRO A 80 26.46 -18.81 12.93
N ASN A 81 27.47 -18.86 12.06
CA ASN A 81 27.88 -20.05 11.32
C ASN A 81 27.91 -21.30 12.21
N THR A 82 26.91 -22.18 12.09
CA THR A 82 27.11 -23.60 12.40
C THR A 82 27.43 -24.29 11.08
N THR A 83 28.73 -24.28 10.79
CA THR A 83 29.46 -25.17 9.88
C THR A 83 28.83 -26.57 9.85
N SER A 84 28.20 -26.93 8.73
CA SER A 84 28.07 -28.34 8.35
C SER A 84 29.27 -28.66 7.48
N SER A 85 30.40 -28.92 8.15
CA SER A 85 31.50 -29.67 7.57
C SER A 85 31.01 -31.10 7.41
N ALA A 86 30.73 -31.50 6.17
CA ALA A 86 30.62 -32.92 5.83
C ALA A 86 31.95 -33.60 6.18
N PRO A 87 31.95 -34.66 7.00
CA PRO A 87 33.03 -35.62 6.96
C PRO A 87 32.68 -36.65 5.88
N ASP A 88 33.40 -36.57 4.77
CA ASP A 88 33.68 -37.74 3.94
C ASP A 88 34.32 -38.81 4.84
N THR A 89 33.71 -39.99 4.91
CA THR A 89 34.43 -41.22 5.30
C THR A 89 33.86 -42.41 4.53
N GLU A 90 34.68 -42.87 3.58
CA GLU A 90 35.00 -44.25 3.17
C GLU A 90 33.94 -45.36 3.25
#